data_AF-A0A2P8D4N8-F1
#
_entry.id   AF-A0A2P8D4N8-F1
#
_cell.length_a   1.000
_cell.length_b   1.000
_cell.length_c   1.000
_cell.angle_alpha   90.00
_cell.angle_beta   90.00
_cell.angle_gamma   90.00
#
_symmetry.space_group_name_H-M   'P 1'
#
loop_
_entity.id
_entity.type
_entity.pdbx_description
1 polymer ?
#
loop_
_entity_poly.entity_id
_entity_poly.type
_entity_poly.pdbx_seq_one_letter_code
_entity_poly.pdbx_strand_id
1 'polypeptide(L)' 'MSQHVYQANSRNSATFTGRYACCYLVYFEEHRYIPEAIKREKQIKGWTRARKKALIETINPGICFLDAG' A
#
# COMPACT_ATOMS: atom_id res chain seq x y z
N MET A 1 15.24 -15.67 -6.50
CA MET A 1 13.82 -15.77 -6.87
C MET A 1 13.01 -15.13 -5.75
N SER A 2 12.34 -13.99 -5.87
CA SER A 2 11.75 -13.37 -7.06
C SER A 2 11.70 -11.86 -6.83
N GLN A 3 12.20 -11.16 -7.84
CA GLN A 3 12.37 -9.73 -7.93
C GLN A 3 11.00 -9.03 -8.00
N HIS A 4 10.35 -8.79 -6.87
CA HIS A 4 9.27 -7.80 -6.78
C HIS A 4 9.85 -6.43 -6.41
N VAL A 5 10.87 -6.03 -7.18
CA VAL A 5 11.26 -4.63 -7.25
C VAL A 5 10.08 -3.91 -7.90
N TYR A 6 9.47 -3.04 -7.11
CA TYR A 6 8.47 -2.07 -7.51
C TYR A 6 8.91 -1.48 -8.86
N GLN A 7 8.30 -1.94 -9.96
CA GLN A 7 8.42 -1.25 -11.23
C GLN A 7 7.69 0.06 -11.02
N ALA A 8 8.43 1.06 -10.53
CA ALA A 8 8.04 2.45 -10.58
C ALA A 8 7.67 2.70 -12.05
N ASN A 9 6.35 2.68 -12.28
CA ASN A 9 5.70 2.73 -13.58
C ASN A 9 6.52 3.62 -14.50
N SER A 10 7.07 3.02 -15.56
CA SER A 10 7.50 3.73 -16.75
C SER A 10 6.48 4.82 -16.99
N ARG A 11 6.92 6.09 -16.87
CA ARG A 11 6.12 7.32 -16.86
C ARG A 11 5.32 7.48 -18.15
N ASN A 12 4.31 6.64 -18.34
CA ASN A 12 3.46 6.65 -19.49
C ASN A 12 2.31 7.61 -19.17
N SER A 13 2.56 8.88 -19.48
CA SER A 13 1.65 10.03 -19.29
C SER A 13 0.29 9.85 -19.95
N ALA A 14 0.15 8.84 -20.82
CA ALA A 14 -1.11 8.43 -21.46
C ALA A 14 -2.08 7.67 -20.53
N THR A 15 -1.61 7.13 -19.40
CA THR A 15 -2.46 6.42 -18.44
C THR A 15 -2.86 7.32 -17.28
N PHE A 16 -4.10 7.20 -16.80
CA PHE A 16 -4.60 7.97 -15.65
C PHE A 16 -3.67 7.86 -14.44
N THR A 17 -3.11 6.68 -14.19
CA THR A 17 -2.16 6.39 -13.11
C THR A 17 -0.78 7.01 -13.35
N GLY A 18 -0.29 7.04 -14.60
CA GLY A 18 0.97 7.67 -14.97
C GLY A 18 0.93 9.21 -14.97
N ARG A 19 -0.26 9.80 -15.16
CA ARG A 19 -0.45 11.26 -15.15
C ARG A 19 -0.30 11.88 -13.75
N TYR A 20 -0.58 11.12 -12.69
CA TYR A 20 -0.53 11.63 -11.32
C TYR A 20 0.63 11.08 -10.48
N ALA A 21 1.37 10.07 -10.96
CA ALA A 21 2.46 9.44 -10.20
C ALA A 21 2.08 9.11 -8.73
N CYS A 22 0.79 8.85 -8.47
CA CYS A 22 0.20 8.85 -7.13
C CYS A 22 0.13 7.45 -6.53
N CYS A 23 1.25 6.74 -6.50
CA CYS A 23 1.34 5.49 -5.74
C CYS A 23 2.30 5.72 -4.58
N TYR A 24 1.77 6.26 -3.48
CA TYR A 24 2.52 6.43 -2.24
C TYR A 24 2.22 5.26 -1.30
N LEU A 25 3.27 4.56 -0.88
CA LEU A 25 3.17 3.56 0.18
C LEU A 25 3.12 4.30 1.53
N VAL A 26 2.04 4.13 2.29
CA VAL A 26 1.87 4.76 3.61
C VAL A 26 1.66 3.73 4.73
N TYR A 27 1.48 2.46 4.36
CA TYR A 27 1.21 1.36 5.29
C TYR A 27 1.46 -0.01 4.63
N PHE A 28 2.11 -0.90 5.36
CA PHE A 28 2.24 -2.32 5.05
C PHE A 28 2.24 -3.14 6.35
N GLU A 29 1.84 -4.41 6.29
CA GLU A 29 1.95 -5.38 7.39
C GLU A 29 2.66 -6.63 6.88
N GLU A 30 3.60 -7.16 7.67
CA GLU A 30 4.21 -8.46 7.41
C GLU A 30 3.49 -9.55 8.19
N HIS A 31 3.26 -10.70 7.55
CA HIS A 31 2.63 -11.85 8.19
C HIS A 31 3.48 -13.10 7.95
N ARG A 32 3.63 -13.92 8.99
CA ARG A 32 4.42 -15.16 8.94
C ARG A 32 3.78 -16.22 8.05
N TYR A 33 2.46 -16.21 7.94
CA TYR A 33 1.71 -17.22 7.20
C TYR A 33 0.83 -16.58 6.11
N ILE A 34 0.89 -17.15 4.90
CA ILE A 34 0.07 -16.75 3.75
C ILE A 34 -1.44 -16.65 4.08
N PRO A 35 -2.09 -17.63 4.74
CA PRO A 35 -3.52 -17.53 5.03
C PRO A 35 -3.88 -16.35 5.94
N GLU A 36 -2.99 -15.94 6.84
CA GLU A 36 -3.20 -14.77 7.70
C GLU A 36 -3.18 -13.49 6.88
N ALA A 37 -2.19 -13.35 5.97
CA ALA A 37 -2.10 -12.22 5.04
C ALA A 37 -3.37 -12.09 4.18
N ILE A 38 -3.85 -13.21 3.62
CA ILE A 38 -5.07 -13.21 2.78
C ILE A 38 -6.30 -12.81 3.61
N LYS A 39 -6.45 -13.35 4.83
CA LYS A 39 -7.57 -13.02 5.72
C LYS A 39 -7.55 -11.53 6.07
N ARG A 40 -6.36 -11.00 6.37
CA ARG A 40 -6.15 -9.59 6.72
C ARG A 40 -6.44 -8.67 5.54
N GLU A 41 -5.96 -9.01 4.35
CA GLU A 41 -6.24 -8.28 3.11
C GLU A 41 -7.75 -8.21 2.83
N LYS A 42 -8.46 -9.35 2.93
CA LYS A 42 -9.92 -9.40 2.77
C LYS A 42 -10.63 -8.52 3.80
N GLN A 43 -10.19 -8.56 5.05
CA GLN A 43 -10.74 -7.73 6.11
C GLN A 43 -10.58 -6.24 5.80
N ILE A 44 -9.36 -5.81 5.45
CA ILE A 44 -9.06 -4.42 5.13
C ILE A 44 -9.82 -3.97 3.88
N LYS A 45 -9.92 -4.80 2.83
CA LYS A 45 -10.66 -4.44 1.60
C LYS A 45 -12.11 -4.06 1.90
N GLY A 46 -12.77 -4.78 2.81
CA GLY A 46 -14.14 -4.51 3.26
C GLY A 46 -14.32 -3.30 4.19
N TRP A 47 -13.24 -2.63 4.62
CA TRP A 47 -13.33 -1.51 5.53
C TRP A 47 -13.65 -0.18 4.86
N THR A 48 -14.36 0.67 5.61
CA THR A 48 -14.55 2.07 5.26
C THR A 48 -13.22 2.81 5.26
N ARG A 49 -13.16 3.92 4.50
CA ARG A 49 -11.96 4.77 4.43
C ARG A 49 -11.53 5.29 5.81
N ALA A 50 -12.48 5.66 6.67
CA ALA A 50 -12.19 6.12 8.03
C ALA A 50 -11.47 5.05 8.86
N ARG A 51 -11.93 3.79 8.78
CA ARG A 51 -11.33 2.69 9.52
C ARG A 51 -9.93 2.34 9.00
N LYS A 52 -9.73 2.39 7.67
CA LYS A 52 -8.40 2.26 7.06
C LYS A 52 -7.46 3.38 7.53
N LYS A 53 -7.96 4.64 7.58
CA LYS A 53 -7.18 5.79 8.02
C LYS A 53 -6.76 5.65 9.48
N ALA A 54 -7.68 5.31 10.37
CA ALA A 54 -7.39 5.08 11.77
C ALA A 54 -6.33 3.98 11.97
N LEU A 55 -6.43 2.88 11.21
CA LEU A 55 -5.42 1.82 11.22
C LEU A 55 -4.04 2.34 10.77
N ILE A 56 -3.98 3.07 9.67
CA ILE A 56 -2.72 3.66 9.18
C ILE A 56 -2.17 4.62 10.24
N GLU A 57 -2.99 5.48 10.84
CA GLU A 57 -2.60 6.45 11.86
C GLU A 57 -2.01 5.79 13.13
N THR A 58 -2.37 4.54 13.43
CA THR A 58 -1.74 3.81 14.56
C THR A 58 -0.26 3.50 14.32
N ILE A 59 0.15 3.32 13.07
CA ILE A 59 1.54 2.96 12.69
C ILE A 59 2.28 4.19 12.13
N ASN A 60 1.54 5.05 11.44
CA ASN A 60 2.03 6.21 10.73
C ASN A 60 1.08 7.40 10.99
N PRO A 61 1.17 8.05 12.16
CA PRO A 61 0.24 9.10 12.58
C PRO A 61 0.24 10.32 11.67
N GLY A 62 1.35 10.56 10.94
CA GLY A 62 1.44 11.63 9.93
C GLY A 62 0.96 11.22 8.54
N ILE A 63 0.67 9.93 8.31
CA ILE A 63 0.43 9.34 6.99
C ILE A 63 1.53 9.80 6.00
N CYS A 64 2.78 9.84 6.50
CA CYS A 64 3.93 10.21 5.71
C CYS A 64 4.29 9.07 4.75
N PHE A 65 4.99 9.37 3.66
CA PHE A 65 5.42 8.33 2.73
C PHE A 65 6.44 7.43 3.41
N LEU A 66 6.17 6.13 3.36
CA LEU A 66 7.13 5.09 3.74
C LEU A 66 8.08 4.95 2.55
N ASP A 67 9.07 5.83 2.49
CA ASP A 67 10.12 5.74 1.48
C ASP A 67 11.03 4.57 1.87
N ALA A 68 11.03 3.53 1.05
CA ALA A 68 12.02 2.46 1.12
C ALA A 68 13.23 2.96 0.33
N GLY A 69 14.14 3.65 1.01
CA GLY A 69 15.38 4.17 0.43
C GLY A 69 16.21 3.12 -0.26
#